data_AF-A0A4Q5WKH4-F1
#
_entry.id   AF-A0A4Q5WKH4-F1
#
_cell.length_a   1.000
_cell.length_b   1.000
_cell.length_c   1.000
_cell.angle_alpha   90.00
_cell.angle_beta   90.00
_cell.angle_gamma   90.00
#
_symmetry.space_group_name_H-M   'P 1'
#
loop_
_entity.id
_entity.type
_entity.pdbx_description
1 polymer ?
#
loop_
_entity_poly.entity_id
_entity_poly.type
_entity_poly.pdbx_seq_one_letter_code
_entity_poly.pdbx_strand_id
1 'polypeptide(L)'
;MAAFRHDPRLGVGPAFPWLPAQFVLMAVAGAVATAGGVLDWRYHRNPLHMKIPKKERAAEAAALGLGGLPMFALMWGATLSAHPARYLVPIIVVLVYTVAAICYDEFVFHRKRCGALENTYHRMLVFGNGIAWLAWFHYIFCP
;
A
#
# COMPACT_ATOMS: atom_id res chain seq x y z
N MET A 1 -17.14 15.51 6.88
CA MET A 1 -17.83 14.26 7.28
C MET A 1 -19.34 14.26 7.03
N ALA A 2 -20.02 15.40 6.89
CA ALA A 2 -21.48 15.46 6.68
C ALA A 2 -21.97 14.92 5.31
N ALA A 3 -21.16 15.02 4.25
CA ALA A 3 -21.59 14.70 2.88
C ALA A 3 -21.86 13.20 2.59
N PHE A 4 -21.40 12.29 3.47
CA PHE A 4 -21.40 10.86 3.21
C PHE A 4 -22.17 10.03 4.25
N ARG A 5 -22.82 10.71 5.20
CA ARG A 5 -23.48 10.05 6.34
C ARG A 5 -24.65 9.13 5.94
N HIS A 6 -25.17 9.31 4.73
CA HIS A 6 -26.32 8.58 4.20
C HIS A 6 -25.96 7.64 3.06
N ASP A 7 -24.69 7.47 2.68
CA ASP A 7 -24.33 6.47 1.67
C ASP A 7 -24.40 5.07 2.32
N PRO A 8 -25.36 4.22 1.94
CA PRO A 8 -25.52 2.90 2.55
C PRO A 8 -24.29 2.01 2.33
N ARG A 9 -23.45 2.31 1.32
CA ARG A 9 -22.23 1.56 1.01
C ARG A 9 -21.10 1.81 2.00
N LEU A 10 -21.15 2.89 2.78
CA LEU A 10 -20.11 3.18 3.77
C LEU A 10 -20.30 2.44 5.09
N GLY A 11 -21.47 1.81 5.30
CA GLY A 11 -21.75 1.03 6.50
C GLY A 11 -21.63 1.84 7.80
N VAL A 12 -21.81 3.16 7.75
CA VAL A 12 -21.66 4.05 8.91
C VAL A 12 -22.87 3.87 9.83
N GLY A 13 -22.64 3.33 11.02
CA GLY A 13 -23.68 3.04 12.01
C GLY A 13 -23.78 4.11 13.11
N PRO A 14 -24.93 4.20 13.81
CA PRO A 14 -25.08 5.09 14.97
C PRO A 14 -24.41 4.55 16.24
N ALA A 15 -24.16 3.23 16.31
CA ALA A 15 -23.54 2.55 17.45
C ALA A 15 -22.10 2.13 17.14
N PHE A 16 -21.29 2.01 18.18
CA PHE A 16 -19.92 1.54 18.05
C PHE A 16 -19.86 0.05 17.64
N PRO A 17 -19.00 -0.37 16.69
CA PRO A 17 -18.11 0.48 15.89
C PRO A 17 -18.87 1.25 14.80
N TRP A 18 -18.70 2.57 14.77
CA TRP A 18 -19.39 3.46 13.83
C TRP A 18 -18.93 3.31 12.38
N LEU A 19 -17.85 2.55 12.14
CA LEU A 19 -17.25 2.29 10.84
C LEU A 19 -17.04 0.79 10.66
N PRO A 20 -17.15 0.27 9.42
CA PRO A 20 -16.73 -1.08 9.08
C PRO A 20 -15.28 -1.34 9.49
N ALA A 21 -14.98 -2.56 9.96
CA ALA A 21 -13.65 -2.96 10.43
C ALA A 21 -12.56 -2.75 9.36
N GLN A 22 -12.92 -2.83 8.08
CA GLN A 22 -12.03 -2.59 6.95
C GLN A 22 -11.39 -1.20 7.03
N PHE A 23 -12.12 -0.15 7.45
CA PHE A 23 -11.55 1.20 7.60
C PHE A 23 -10.54 1.29 8.73
N VAL A 24 -10.79 0.60 9.84
CA VAL A 24 -9.85 0.53 10.96
C VAL A 24 -8.58 -0.21 10.55
N LEU A 25 -8.72 -1.35 9.87
CA LEU A 25 -7.59 -2.13 9.35
C LEU A 25 -6.78 -1.33 8.34
N MET A 26 -7.43 -0.64 7.39
CA MET A 26 -6.75 0.25 6.44
C MET A 26 -5.97 1.35 7.14
N ALA A 27 -6.56 2.00 8.14
CA ALA A 27 -5.92 3.09 8.87
C ALA A 27 -4.67 2.61 9.64
N VAL A 28 -4.81 1.51 10.40
CA VAL A 28 -3.71 0.96 11.20
C VAL A 28 -2.61 0.40 10.30
N ALA A 29 -2.95 -0.45 9.33
CA ALA A 29 -1.97 -1.07 8.46
C ALA A 29 -1.31 -0.06 7.52
N GLY A 30 -2.05 0.93 7.02
CA GLY A 30 -1.52 2.05 6.25
C GLY A 30 -0.56 2.92 7.06
N ALA A 31 -0.85 3.17 8.34
CA ALA A 31 0.05 3.87 9.24
C ALA A 31 1.36 3.09 9.48
N VAL A 32 1.27 1.77 9.68
CA VAL A 32 2.44 0.88 9.81
C VAL A 32 3.28 0.90 8.53
N ALA A 33 2.65 0.79 7.36
CA ALA A 33 3.33 0.85 6.07
C ALA A 33 4.04 2.19 5.86
N THR A 34 3.34 3.29 6.14
CA THR A 34 3.88 4.65 6.03
C THR A 34 5.07 4.85 6.96
N ALA A 35 4.97 4.39 8.21
CA ALA A 35 6.08 4.44 9.16
C ALA A 35 7.28 3.62 8.67
N GLY A 36 7.03 2.40 8.15
CA GLY A 36 8.07 1.55 7.55
C GLY A 36 8.81 2.27 6.42
N GLY A 37 8.09 2.86 5.46
CA GLY A 37 8.69 3.59 4.35
C GLY A 37 9.45 4.86 4.75
N VAL A 38 8.95 5.61 5.74
CA VAL A 38 9.67 6.78 6.27
C VAL A 38 10.94 6.37 7.00
N LEU A 39 10.89 5.31 7.81
CA LEU A 39 12.05 4.81 8.55
C LEU A 39 13.11 4.26 7.60
N ASP A 40 12.69 3.52 6.58
CA ASP A 40 13.55 3.01 5.52
C ASP A 40 14.24 4.14 4.74
N TRP A 41 13.46 5.12 4.28
CA TRP A 41 13.98 6.30 3.59
C TRP A 41 14.99 7.07 4.44
N ARG A 42 14.71 7.25 5.74
CA ARG A 42 15.64 7.91 6.68
C ARG A 42 16.91 7.10 6.88
N TYR A 43 16.79 5.77 6.97
CA TYR A 43 17.94 4.86 7.12
C TYR A 43 18.89 5.01 5.93
N HIS A 44 18.35 5.02 4.71
CA HIS A 44 19.11 5.19 3.48
C HIS A 44 19.69 6.59 3.25
N ARG A 45 19.11 7.62 3.87
CA ARG A 45 19.60 9.00 3.81
C ARG A 45 20.72 9.30 4.80
N ASN A 46 21.04 8.39 5.71
CA ASN A 46 22.17 8.57 6.61
C ASN A 46 23.48 8.45 5.81
N PRO A 47 24.30 9.52 5.70
CA PRO A 47 25.53 9.53 4.89
C PRO A 47 26.54 8.44 5.27
N LEU A 48 26.44 7.92 6.49
CA LEU A 48 27.33 6.91 7.04
C LEU A 48 26.95 5.46 6.65
N HIS A 49 25.79 5.24 5.99
CA HIS A 49 25.23 3.89 5.81
C HIS A 49 25.07 3.36 4.38
N MET A 50 25.37 4.12 3.31
CA MET A 50 25.72 3.68 1.94
C MET A 50 25.28 4.68 0.86
N LYS A 51 25.98 4.69 -0.29
CA LYS A 51 25.49 5.30 -1.54
C LYS A 51 24.69 4.26 -2.32
N ILE A 52 23.37 4.39 -2.34
CA ILE A 52 22.50 3.54 -3.16
C ILE A 52 22.86 3.70 -4.66
N PRO A 53 23.17 2.60 -5.38
CA PRO A 53 23.40 2.62 -6.81
C PRO A 53 22.25 3.30 -7.57
N LYS A 54 22.55 4.01 -8.67
CA LYS A 54 21.51 4.69 -9.48
C LYS A 54 20.42 3.73 -9.99
N LYS A 55 20.77 2.46 -10.24
CA LYS A 55 19.83 1.44 -10.72
C LYS A 55 18.79 1.06 -9.67
N GLU A 56 19.20 0.91 -8.42
CA GLU A 56 18.31 0.59 -7.30
C GLU A 56 17.32 1.73 -7.05
N ARG A 57 17.79 2.99 -7.00
CA ARG A 57 16.91 4.17 -6.94
C ARG A 57 15.86 4.25 -8.06
N ALA A 58 16.22 3.81 -9.27
CA ALA A 58 15.29 3.81 -10.39
C ALA A 58 14.24 2.69 -10.24
N ALA A 59 14.63 1.53 -9.73
CA ALA A 59 13.72 0.42 -9.44
C ALA A 59 12.73 0.79 -8.32
N GLU A 60 13.22 1.35 -7.21
CA GLU A 60 12.40 1.86 -6.10
C GLU A 60 11.40 2.92 -6.57
N ALA A 61 11.87 3.91 -7.35
CA ALA A 61 11.00 4.97 -7.88
C ALA A 61 9.95 4.43 -8.86
N ALA A 62 10.29 3.41 -9.66
CA ALA A 62 9.34 2.74 -10.54
C ALA A 62 8.29 1.96 -9.73
N ALA A 63 8.69 1.21 -8.71
CA ALA A 63 7.76 0.47 -7.85
C ALA A 63 6.77 1.42 -7.15
N LEU A 64 7.27 2.54 -6.61
CA LEU A 64 6.44 3.53 -5.93
C LEU A 64 5.55 4.32 -6.91
N GLY A 65 6.12 4.78 -8.01
CA GLY A 65 5.49 5.69 -8.96
C GLY A 65 4.57 5.00 -9.98
N LEU A 66 4.94 3.83 -10.48
CA LEU A 66 4.18 3.07 -11.49
C LEU A 66 3.34 1.94 -10.88
N GLY A 67 3.65 1.53 -9.64
CA GLY A 67 2.82 0.59 -8.89
C GLY A 67 1.84 1.30 -7.95
N GLY A 68 2.37 1.96 -6.92
CA GLY A 68 1.58 2.53 -5.82
C GLY A 68 0.56 3.59 -6.25
N LEU A 69 0.99 4.60 -7.03
CA LEU A 69 0.10 5.69 -7.47
C LEU A 69 -1.04 5.19 -8.38
N PRO A 70 -0.78 4.41 -9.45
CA PRO A 70 -1.85 3.83 -10.27
C PRO A 70 -2.77 2.91 -9.47
N MET A 71 -2.23 2.11 -8.54
CA MET A 71 -3.03 1.26 -7.65
C MET A 71 -4.00 2.11 -6.81
N PHE A 72 -3.50 3.16 -6.16
CA PHE A 72 -4.33 4.05 -5.35
C PHE A 72 -5.45 4.70 -6.17
N ALA A 73 -5.13 5.22 -7.36
CA ALA A 73 -6.11 5.87 -8.23
C ALA A 73 -7.21 4.88 -8.69
N LEU A 74 -6.84 3.66 -9.04
CA LEU A 74 -7.79 2.62 -9.45
C LEU A 74 -8.68 2.17 -8.29
N MET A 75 -8.11 1.94 -7.10
CA MET A 75 -8.88 1.55 -5.90
C MET A 75 -9.83 2.67 -5.45
N TRP A 76 -9.37 3.92 -5.50
CA TRP A 76 -10.20 5.09 -5.26
C TRP A 76 -11.34 5.21 -6.27
N GLY A 77 -11.04 5.07 -7.57
CA GLY A 77 -12.05 5.06 -8.63
C GLY A 77 -13.08 3.95 -8.45
N ALA A 78 -12.64 2.75 -8.09
CA ALA A 78 -13.52 1.62 -7.81
C ALA A 78 -14.45 1.89 -6.62
N THR A 79 -13.93 2.51 -5.55
CA THR A 79 -14.70 2.91 -4.36
C THR A 79 -15.84 3.88 -4.71
N LEU A 80 -15.57 4.84 -5.61
CA LEU A 80 -16.56 5.86 -6.01
C LEU A 80 -17.51 5.41 -7.12
N SER A 81 -17.18 4.33 -7.83
CA SER A 81 -17.93 3.86 -8.99
C SER A 81 -19.25 3.18 -8.60
N ALA A 82 -20.29 3.37 -9.43
CA ALA A 82 -21.50 2.54 -9.37
C ALA A 82 -21.27 1.11 -9.90
N HIS A 83 -20.17 0.89 -10.63
CA HIS A 83 -19.80 -0.40 -11.22
C HIS A 83 -18.33 -0.73 -10.88
N PRO A 84 -18.01 -1.04 -9.59
CA PRO A 84 -16.64 -1.31 -9.15
C PRO A 84 -15.98 -2.47 -9.90
N ALA A 85 -16.77 -3.47 -10.34
CA ALA A 85 -16.27 -4.63 -11.08
C ALA A 85 -15.46 -4.28 -12.35
N ARG A 86 -15.72 -3.13 -12.99
CA ARG A 86 -14.96 -2.68 -14.18
C ARG A 86 -13.50 -2.34 -13.86
N TYR A 87 -13.18 -2.06 -12.60
CA TYR A 87 -11.84 -1.75 -12.14
C TYR A 87 -11.06 -3.00 -11.73
N LEU A 88 -11.69 -4.16 -11.58
CA LEU A 88 -11.04 -5.36 -11.06
C LEU A 88 -9.85 -5.78 -11.92
N VAL A 89 -10.05 -5.93 -13.23
CA VAL A 89 -8.97 -6.33 -14.16
C VAL A 89 -7.79 -5.33 -14.13
N PRO A 90 -7.98 -4.00 -14.30
CA PRO A 90 -6.85 -3.08 -14.25
C PRO A 90 -6.16 -3.06 -12.86
N ILE A 91 -6.91 -3.19 -11.76
CA ILE A 91 -6.34 -3.31 -10.40
C ILE A 91 -5.41 -4.52 -10.34
N ILE A 92 -5.85 -5.69 -10.80
CA ILE A 92 -5.04 -6.92 -10.75
C ILE A 92 -3.79 -6.79 -11.63
N VAL A 93 -3.88 -6.16 -12.81
CA VAL A 93 -2.71 -5.93 -13.67
C VAL A 93 -1.67 -5.07 -12.95
N VAL A 94 -2.09 -3.96 -12.33
CA VAL A 94 -1.17 -3.08 -11.57
C VAL A 94 -0.64 -3.80 -10.32
N LEU A 95 -1.45 -4.64 -9.67
CA LEU A 95 -1.01 -5.44 -8.51
C LEU A 95 0.12 -6.39 -8.90
N VAL A 96 -0.06 -7.16 -9.97
CA VAL A 96 0.95 -8.10 -10.47
C VAL A 96 2.25 -7.38 -10.80
N TYR A 97 2.16 -6.25 -11.52
CA TYR A 97 3.32 -5.42 -11.81
C TYR A 97 4.01 -4.93 -10.54
N THR A 98 3.25 -4.41 -9.58
CA THR A 98 3.79 -3.87 -8.31
C THR A 98 4.49 -4.95 -7.50
N VAL A 99 3.87 -6.13 -7.36
CA VAL A 99 4.46 -7.27 -6.67
C VAL A 99 5.73 -7.74 -7.38
N ALA A 100 5.73 -7.81 -8.71
CA ALA A 100 6.91 -8.18 -9.47
C ALA A 100 8.07 -7.18 -9.26
N ALA A 101 7.78 -5.88 -9.25
CA ALA A 101 8.77 -4.84 -8.98
C ALA A 101 9.33 -4.93 -7.56
N ILE A 102 8.47 -5.13 -6.56
CA ILE A 102 8.89 -5.33 -5.15
C ILE A 102 9.76 -6.59 -5.02
N CYS A 103 9.34 -7.72 -5.62
CA CYS A 103 10.13 -8.95 -5.59
C CYS A 103 11.48 -8.79 -6.29
N TYR A 104 11.52 -8.09 -7.42
CA TYR A 104 12.78 -7.79 -8.12
C TYR A 104 13.72 -6.99 -7.22
N ASP A 105 13.21 -5.93 -6.59
CA ASP A 105 13.97 -5.07 -5.69
C ASP A 105 14.54 -5.85 -4.50
N GLU A 106 13.67 -6.61 -3.83
CA GLU A 106 14.01 -7.42 -2.66
C GLU A 106 15.07 -8.50 -3.00
N PHE A 107 14.89 -9.22 -4.11
CA PHE A 107 15.77 -10.33 -4.46
C PHE A 107 17.09 -9.90 -5.10
N VAL A 108 17.11 -8.80 -5.83
CA VAL A 108 18.31 -8.33 -6.56
C VAL A 108 19.18 -7.43 -5.69
N PHE A 109 18.59 -6.53 -4.91
CA PHE A 109 19.35 -5.52 -4.16
C PHE A 109 19.40 -5.82 -2.66
N HIS A 110 18.29 -6.25 -2.06
CA HIS A 110 18.16 -6.26 -0.61
C HIS A 110 18.54 -7.60 0.06
N ARG A 111 18.32 -8.74 -0.62
CA ARG A 111 18.55 -10.09 -0.06
C ARG A 111 19.93 -10.32 0.56
N LYS A 112 20.98 -9.69 0.02
CA LYS A 112 22.37 -9.85 0.49
C LYS A 112 22.89 -8.66 1.31
N ARG A 113 22.17 -7.53 1.30
CA ARG A 113 22.66 -6.25 1.84
C ARG A 113 21.91 -5.83 3.11
N CYS A 114 20.64 -6.17 3.21
CA CYS A 114 19.80 -5.71 4.32
C CYS A 114 20.24 -6.29 5.65
N GLY A 115 20.44 -5.39 6.62
CA GLY A 115 20.53 -5.76 8.03
C GLY A 115 19.17 -6.11 8.63
N ALA A 116 19.16 -6.60 9.87
CA ALA A 116 17.91 -6.95 10.58
C ALA A 116 16.94 -5.76 10.73
N LEU A 117 17.48 -4.54 10.85
CA LEU A 117 16.69 -3.32 10.98
C LEU A 117 16.00 -2.92 9.67
N GLU A 118 16.74 -2.84 8.57
CA GLU A 118 16.24 -2.58 7.20
C GLU A 118 15.17 -3.61 6.83
N ASN A 119 15.42 -4.90 7.10
CA ASN A 119 14.43 -5.98 6.92
C ASN A 119 13.14 -5.76 7.72
N THR A 120 13.21 -5.16 8.91
CA THR A 120 12.02 -4.88 9.71
C THR A 120 11.18 -3.77 9.06
N TYR A 121 11.83 -2.73 8.54
CA TYR A 121 11.15 -1.64 7.83
C TYR A 121 10.50 -2.13 6.53
N HIS A 122 11.20 -2.97 5.77
CA HIS A 122 10.66 -3.62 4.58
C HIS A 122 9.41 -4.44 4.89
N ARG A 123 9.45 -5.23 5.97
CA ARG A 123 8.28 -5.99 6.43
C ARG A 123 7.13 -5.09 6.83
N MET A 124 7.37 -4.01 7.57
CA MET A 124 6.34 -3.03 7.91
C MET A 124 5.70 -2.45 6.65
N LEU A 125 6.51 -2.06 5.66
CA LEU A 125 6.07 -1.50 4.38
C LEU A 125 5.22 -2.51 3.59
N VAL A 126 5.75 -3.71 3.34
CA VAL A 126 5.09 -4.72 2.49
C VAL A 126 3.87 -5.31 3.16
N PHE A 127 3.96 -5.74 4.42
CA PHE A 127 2.81 -6.32 5.12
C PHE A 127 1.75 -5.28 5.44
N GLY A 128 2.15 -4.08 5.86
CA GLY A 128 1.21 -2.98 6.10
C GLY A 128 0.43 -2.62 4.83
N ASN A 129 1.10 -2.46 3.69
CA ASN A 129 0.43 -2.19 2.41
C ASN A 129 -0.44 -3.37 1.96
N GLY A 130 0.03 -4.61 2.12
CA GLY A 130 -0.73 -5.81 1.77
C GLY A 130 -2.04 -5.92 2.56
N ILE A 131 -1.99 -5.72 3.89
CA ILE A 131 -3.19 -5.75 4.75
C ILE A 131 -4.13 -4.59 4.42
N ALA A 132 -3.60 -3.38 4.25
CA ALA A 132 -4.41 -2.21 3.89
C ALA A 132 -5.10 -2.43 2.53
N TRP A 133 -4.38 -2.95 1.54
CA TRP A 133 -4.93 -3.26 0.22
C TRP A 133 -6.01 -4.34 0.30
N LEU A 134 -5.79 -5.43 1.04
CA LEU A 134 -6.78 -6.50 1.22
C LEU A 134 -8.05 -6.00 1.91
N ALA A 135 -7.91 -5.18 2.95
CA ALA A 135 -9.04 -4.57 3.65
C ALA A 135 -9.83 -3.65 2.70
N TRP A 136 -9.14 -2.85 1.89
CA TRP A 136 -9.78 -1.98 0.90
C TRP A 136 -10.45 -2.78 -0.22
N PHE A 137 -9.79 -3.81 -0.72
CA PHE A 137 -10.31 -4.71 -1.76
C PHE A 137 -11.57 -5.42 -1.27
N HIS A 138 -11.52 -5.99 -0.06
CA HIS A 138 -12.68 -6.61 0.58
C HIS A 138 -13.82 -5.60 0.73
N TYR A 139 -13.54 -4.37 1.14
CA TYR A 139 -14.56 -3.32 1.25
C TYR A 139 -15.25 -3.03 -0.09
N ILE A 140 -14.50 -3.01 -1.21
CA ILE A 140 -15.06 -2.70 -2.53
C ILE A 140 -15.84 -3.88 -3.13
N PHE A 141 -15.32 -5.11 -3.01
CA PHE A 141 -15.79 -6.26 -3.79
C PHE A 141 -16.52 -7.34 -2.96
N CYS A 142 -16.40 -7.29 -1.63
CA CYS A 142 -17.08 -8.19 -0.69
C CYS A 142 -17.81 -7.40 0.40
N PRO A 143 -18.78 -6.52 0.04
CA PRO A 143 -19.52 -5.72 1.01
C PRO A 143 -20.44 -6.57 1.91
#